data_AF-A0A815VRB7-F1
#
_entry.id   AF-A0A815VRB7-F1
#
_cell.length_a   1.000
_cell.length_b   1.000
_cell.length_c   1.000
_cell.angle_alpha   90.00
_cell.angle_beta   90.00
_cell.angle_gamma   90.00
#
_symmetry.space_group_name_H-M   'P 1'
#
loop_
_entity.id
_entity.type
_entity.pdbx_description
1 polymer ?
#
loop_
_entity_poly.entity_id
_entity_poly.type
_entity_poly.pdbx_seq_one_letter_code
_entity_poly.pdbx_strand_id
1 'polypeptide(L)' 'FSAVTMRGGQLYCQSYWHDLLKIIENGEVDPTFIITHTMELSRAAEAYKMFDEKSDGTIKVVLKTAFAAVQQTSN' A
#
# COMPACT_ATOMS: atom_id res chain seq x y z
N PHE A 1 -40.57 -7.63 -0.58
CA PHE A 1 -39.27 -8.31 -0.40
C PHE A 1 -38.19 -7.37 -0.94
N SER A 2 -37.43 -6.74 -0.05
CA SER A 2 -36.39 -5.79 -0.42
C SER A 2 -35.24 -6.54 -1.11
N ALA A 3 -35.09 -6.34 -2.42
CA ALA A 3 -34.04 -6.97 -3.22
C ALA A 3 -32.70 -6.26 -2.99
N VAL A 4 -31.96 -6.69 -1.97
CA VAL A 4 -30.57 -6.24 -1.76
C VAL A 4 -29.65 -7.14 -2.56
N THR A 5 -28.92 -6.57 -3.52
CA THR A 5 -27.86 -7.28 -4.27
C THR A 5 -26.53 -7.12 -3.54
N MET A 6 -25.96 -8.23 -3.08
CA MET A 6 -24.61 -8.25 -2.51
C MET A 6 -23.60 -8.63 -3.58
N ARG A 7 -22.49 -7.90 -3.65
CA ARG A 7 -21.32 -8.23 -4.48
C ARG A 7 -20.09 -8.31 -3.58
N GLY A 8 -19.41 -9.45 -3.62
CA GLY A 8 -18.19 -9.71 -2.86
C GLY A 8 -17.32 -10.72 -3.60
N GLY A 9 -16.02 -10.69 -3.36
CA GLY A 9 -15.04 -11.54 -4.02
C GLY A 9 -13.63 -10.98 -3.85
N GLN A 10 -12.64 -11.72 -4.32
CA GLN A 10 -11.27 -11.21 -4.42
C GLN A 10 -11.18 -10.19 -5.55
N LEU A 11 -10.34 -9.17 -5.38
CA LEU A 11 -10.12 -8.15 -6.40
C LEU A 11 -9.38 -8.75 -7.60
N TYR A 12 -9.97 -8.65 -8.80
CA TYR A 12 -9.26 -8.95 -10.05
C TYR A 12 -8.38 -7.77 -10.45
N CYS A 13 -7.19 -7.67 -9.85
CA CYS A 13 -6.29 -6.52 -10.03
C CYS A 13 -5.96 -6.23 -11.50
N GLN A 14 -5.82 -7.28 -12.33
CA GLN A 14 -5.41 -7.15 -13.74
C GLN A 14 -6.37 -6.29 -14.57
N SER A 15 -7.67 -6.27 -14.24
CA SER A 15 -8.63 -5.44 -14.96
C SER A 15 -8.55 -3.95 -14.64
N TYR A 16 -7.95 -3.56 -13.52
CA TYR A 16 -8.06 -2.19 -13.00
C TYR A 16 -6.72 -1.45 -12.88
N TRP A 17 -5.61 -2.17 -12.72
CA TRP A 17 -4.34 -1.53 -12.38
C TRP A 17 -3.83 -0.55 -13.46
N HIS A 18 -4.07 -0.81 -14.75
CA HIS A 18 -3.66 0.08 -15.83
C HIS A 18 -4.35 1.45 -15.74
N ASP A 19 -5.64 1.48 -15.42
CA ASP A 19 -6.39 2.73 -15.33
C ASP A 19 -6.09 3.45 -14.02
N LEU A 20 -5.94 2.71 -12.92
CA LEU A 20 -5.49 3.28 -11.64
C LEU A 20 -4.09 3.90 -11.74
N LEU A 21 -3.18 3.26 -12.48
CA LEU A 21 -1.84 3.80 -12.68
C LEU A 21 -1.88 5.13 -13.44
N LYS A 22 -2.68 5.24 -14.51
CA LYS A 22 -2.84 6.50 -15.26
C LYS A 22 -3.34 7.64 -14.36
N ILE A 23 -4.28 7.37 -13.45
CA ILE A 23 -4.80 8.37 -12.50
C ILE A 23 -3.66 8.89 -11.60
N ILE A 24 -2.78 7.99 -11.14
CA ILE A 24 -1.62 8.34 -10.32
C ILE A 24 -0.60 9.14 -11.16
N GLU A 25 -0.28 8.68 -12.38
CA GLU A 25 0.67 9.36 -13.28
C GLU A 25 0.19 10.75 -13.71
N ASN A 26 -1.12 10.92 -13.89
CA ASN A 26 -1.75 12.22 -14.17
C ASN A 26 -1.77 13.15 -12.95
N GLY A 27 -1.40 12.66 -11.76
CA GLY A 27 -1.41 13.43 -10.51
C GLY A 27 -2.81 13.69 -9.95
N GLU A 28 -3.85 12.99 -10.43
CA GLU A 28 -5.22 13.15 -9.94
C GLU A 28 -5.37 12.61 -8.51
N VAL A 29 -4.56 11.61 -8.14
CA VAL A 29 -4.50 11.02 -6.80
C VAL A 29 -3.05 10.70 -6.43
N ASP A 30 -2.60 11.19 -5.30
CA ASP A 30 -1.35 10.75 -4.67
C ASP A 30 -1.68 9.70 -3.59
N PRO A 31 -1.39 8.41 -3.77
CA PRO A 31 -1.69 7.38 -2.78
C PRO A 31 -0.73 7.41 -1.58
N THR A 32 0.31 8.25 -1.58
CA THR A 32 1.36 8.26 -0.53
C THR A 32 0.78 8.59 0.85
N PHE A 33 -0.34 9.31 0.95
CA PHE A 33 -0.95 9.66 2.24
C PHE A 33 -1.35 8.46 3.12
N ILE A 34 -1.57 7.28 2.53
CA ILE A 34 -1.91 6.08 3.32
C ILE A 34 -0.68 5.45 3.98
N ILE A 35 0.52 5.77 3.49
CA ILE A 35 1.78 5.19 3.97
C ILE A 35 2.17 5.91 5.26
N THR A 36 1.95 5.24 6.40
CA THR A 36 2.27 5.79 7.72
C THR A 36 3.70 5.51 8.13
N HIS A 37 4.24 4.33 7.75
CA HIS A 37 5.56 3.89 8.16
C HIS A 37 6.35 3.32 6.98
N THR A 38 7.64 3.67 6.92
CA THR A 38 8.60 3.07 6.00
C THR A 38 9.74 2.48 6.82
N MET A 39 9.99 1.18 6.68
CA MET A 39 10.99 0.45 7.47
C MET A 39 11.86 -0.41 6.56
N GLU A 40 13.02 -0.83 7.05
CA GLU A 40 13.87 -1.80 6.35
C GLU A 40 13.27 -3.20 6.39
N LEU A 41 13.52 -4.00 5.33
CA LEU A 41 13.12 -5.40 5.27
C LEU A 41 13.66 -6.23 6.46
N SER A 42 14.84 -5.87 6.99
CA SER A 42 15.45 -6.49 8.18
C SER A 42 14.55 -6.42 9.42
N ARG A 43 13.67 -5.40 9.50
CA ARG A 43 12.73 -5.16 10.61
C ARG A 43 11.31 -5.64 10.30
N ALA A 44 11.13 -6.54 9.33
CA ALA A 44 9.81 -7.04 8.94
C ALA A 44 9.00 -7.59 10.12
N ALA A 45 9.62 -8.35 11.03
CA ALA A 45 8.91 -8.92 12.19
C ALA A 45 8.29 -7.84 13.10
N GLU A 46 9.00 -6.74 13.33
CA GLU A 46 8.51 -5.60 14.08
C GLU A 46 7.39 -4.87 13.33
N ALA A 47 7.54 -4.68 12.01
CA ALA A 47 6.51 -4.08 11.16
C ALA A 47 5.20 -4.90 11.16
N TYR A 48 5.30 -6.23 11.11
CA TYR A 48 4.12 -7.11 11.22
C TYR A 48 3.45 -6.99 12.58
N LYS A 49 4.23 -6.94 13.67
CA LYS A 49 3.70 -6.74 15.03
C LYS A 49 2.98 -5.39 15.15
N MET A 50 3.60 -4.31 14.67
CA MET A 50 3.03 -2.97 14.68
C MET A 50 1.70 -2.90 13.89
N PHE A 51 1.64 -3.54 12.72
CA PHE A 51 0.44 -3.60 11.90
C PHE A 51 -0.70 -4.39 12.57
N ASP A 52 -0.37 -5.51 13.22
CA ASP A 52 -1.35 -6.34 13.94
C ASP A 52 -1.91 -5.62 15.18
N GLU A 53 -1.02 -5.00 15.98
CA GLU A 53 -1.39 -4.23 17.16
C GLU A 53 -2.06 -2.87 16.81
N LYS A 54 -2.00 -2.46 15.53
CA LYS A 54 -2.40 -1.13 15.04
C LYS A 54 -1.80 0.00 15.90
N SER A 55 -0.58 -0.21 16.38
CA SER A 55 0.12 0.76 17.21
C SER A 55 0.60 1.93 16.36
N ASP A 56 0.77 3.08 17.00
CA ASP A 56 1.28 4.31 16.38
C ASP A 56 0.48 4.81 15.16
N GLY A 57 -0.84 4.57 15.17
CA GLY A 57 -1.71 4.99 14.06
C GLY A 57 -1.40 4.30 12.74
N THR A 58 -0.81 3.09 12.78
CA THR A 58 -0.37 2.37 11.58
C THR A 58 -1.55 2.05 10.65
N ILE A 59 -1.46 2.58 9.42
CA ILE A 59 -2.41 2.31 8.33
C ILE A 59 -1.75 1.41 7.28
N LYS A 60 -0.54 1.76 6.84
CA LYS A 60 0.22 1.00 5.84
C LYS A 60 1.71 1.13 6.11
N VAL A 61 2.37 -0.02 6.23
CA VAL A 61 3.84 -0.11 6.32
C VAL A 61 4.42 -0.51 4.97
N VAL A 62 5.45 0.20 4.51
CA VAL A 62 6.25 -0.16 3.34
C VAL A 62 7.63 -0.64 3.79
N LEU A 63 8.00 -1.85 3.37
CA LEU A 63 9.30 -2.45 3.66
C LEU A 63 10.26 -2.20 2.48
N LYS A 64 11.31 -1.42 2.73
CA LYS A 64 12.37 -1.18 1.75
C LYS A 64 13.41 -2.29 1.80
N THR A 65 13.69 -2.86 0.64
CA THR A 65 14.78 -3.82 0.46
C THR A 65 16.10 -3.07 0.24
N ALA A 66 17.23 -3.76 0.39
CA ALA A 66 18.56 -3.19 0.14
C ALA A 66 18.68 -2.59 -1.28
N PHE A 67 18.02 -3.18 -2.28
CA PHE A 67 18.03 -2.68 -3.67
C PHE A 67 17.19 -1.42 -3.88
N ALA A 68 16.10 -1.26 -3.13
CA ALA A 68 15.27 -0.06 -3.19
C ALA A 68 15.93 1.14 -2.50
N ALA A 69 16.70 0.91 -1.43
CA ALA A 69 17.45 1.97 -0.74
C ALA A 69 18.57 2.56 -1.61
N VAL A 70 19.20 1.75 -2.47
CA VAL A 70 20.27 2.17 -3.38
C VAL A 70 19.78 3.14 -4.47
N GLN A 71 18.51 3.10 -4.85
CA GLN A 71 17.93 3.97 -5.89
C GLN A 71 17.57 5.38 -5.41
N GLN A 72 17.64 5.67 -4.10
CA GLN A 72 17.36 7.02 -3.57
C GLN A 72 18.61 7.89 -3.41
N THR A 73 19.83 7.37 -3.60
CA THR A 73 21.10 8.13 -3.46
C THR A 73 21.59 8.75 -4.77
N SER A 74 20.79 8.71 -5.83
CA SER A 74 21.09 9.35 -7.11
C SER A 74 19.89 10.18 -7.59
N ASN A 75 19.69 11.32 -6.94
CA ASN A 75 19.09 12.54 -7.50
C ASN A 75 19.60 13.74 -6.71
#